data_AF-A0A4Q0P1C9-F1
#
_entry.id   AF-A0A4Q0P1C9-F1
#
_cell.length_a   1.000
_cell.length_b   1.000
_cell.length_c   1.000
_cell.angle_alpha   90.00
_cell.angle_beta   90.00
_cell.angle_gamma   90.00
#
_symmetry.space_group_name_H-M   'P 1'
#
loop_
_entity.id
_entity.type
_entity.pdbx_description
1 polymer ?
#
loop_
_entity_poly.entity_id
_entity_poly.type
_entity_poly.pdbx_seq_one_letter_code
_entity_poly.pdbx_strand_id
1 'polypeptide(L)'
;MHGKHVVDCVEKIITAVDYPEIGYKRAMGLIQLHKSYGSQRLDNACKRALQADAATYQRIKNILKNNLDKSSLFYQDLEENKTHIPKHTNIRGASAYQ
;
A
#
# COMPACT_ATOMS: atom_id res chain seq x y z
N MET A 1 3.25 2.54 21.09
CA MET A 1 2.79 1.43 20.21
C MET A 1 2.91 1.86 18.76
N HIS A 2 3.28 0.95 17.84
CA HIS A 2 3.56 1.31 16.43
C HIS A 2 2.33 1.34 15.50
N GLY A 3 1.17 0.86 15.96
CA GLY A 3 -0.09 0.84 15.20
C GLY A 3 -0.58 -0.58 14.91
N LYS A 4 -1.86 -0.72 14.51
CA LYS A 4 -2.50 -2.04 14.30
C LYS A 4 -1.97 -2.76 13.06
N HIS A 5 -1.71 -2.01 11.98
CA HIS A 5 -1.29 -2.60 10.70
C HIS A 5 0.13 -3.15 10.81
N VAL A 6 0.94 -2.62 11.72
CA VAL A 6 2.26 -3.19 12.05
C VAL A 6 2.13 -4.58 12.64
N VAL A 7 1.15 -4.80 13.53
CA VAL A 7 0.89 -6.12 14.13
C VAL A 7 0.49 -7.12 13.05
N ASP A 8 -0.47 -6.75 12.20
CA ASP A 8 -0.96 -7.60 11.10
C ASP A 8 0.18 -7.97 10.12
N CYS A 9 1.05 -7.01 9.78
CA CYS A 9 2.23 -7.27 8.95
C CYS A 9 3.25 -8.19 9.63
N VAL A 10 3.48 -8.03 10.94
CA VAL A 10 4.39 -8.90 11.69
C VAL A 10 3.87 -10.33 11.69
N GLU A 11 2.57 -10.52 11.93
CA GLU A 11 1.92 -11.82 11.90
C GLU A 11 2.06 -12.45 10.51
N LYS A 12 1.66 -11.74 9.44
CA LYS A 12 1.83 -12.23 8.05
C LYS A 12 3.28 -12.60 7.73
N ILE A 13 4.26 -11.81 8.15
CA ILE A 13 5.68 -12.08 7.87
C ILE A 13 6.17 -13.34 8.58
N ILE A 14 5.76 -13.55 9.84
CA ILE A 14 6.17 -14.72 10.62
C ILE A 14 5.52 -15.99 10.08
N THR A 15 4.23 -15.94 9.71
CA THR A 15 3.51 -17.12 9.19
C THR A 15 3.84 -17.46 7.74
N ALA A 16 4.46 -16.54 6.98
CA ALA A 16 4.80 -16.74 5.57
C ALA A 16 6.11 -17.51 5.33
N VAL A 17 6.78 -18.00 6.38
CA VAL A 17 8.05 -18.73 6.25
C VAL A 17 8.02 -20.03 7.06
N ASP A 18 8.67 -21.07 6.54
CA ASP A 18 8.72 -22.39 7.20
C ASP A 18 9.59 -22.39 8.47
N TYR A 19 10.55 -21.46 8.54
CA TYR A 19 11.54 -21.35 9.62
C TYR A 19 11.26 -20.12 10.48
N PRO A 20 10.75 -20.29 11.72
CA PRO A 20 10.34 -19.19 12.58
C PRO A 20 11.42 -18.12 12.79
N GLU A 21 12.69 -18.53 12.95
CA GLU A 21 13.83 -17.63 13.15
C GLU A 21 14.03 -16.64 11.99
N ILE A 22 13.68 -17.03 10.76
CA ILE A 22 13.70 -16.14 9.59
C ILE A 22 12.57 -15.11 9.71
N GLY A 23 11.38 -15.56 10.09
CA GLY A 23 10.20 -14.71 10.29
C GLY A 23 10.45 -13.67 11.38
N TYR A 24 10.99 -14.11 12.52
CA TYR A 24 11.36 -13.23 13.63
C TYR A 24 12.42 -12.19 13.22
N LYS A 25 13.47 -12.59 12.50
CA LYS A 25 14.49 -11.63 12.00
C LYS A 25 13.87 -10.58 11.08
N ARG A 26 12.99 -10.99 10.16
CA ARG A 26 12.29 -10.06 9.25
C ARG A 26 11.34 -9.14 9.98
N ALA A 27 10.53 -9.66 10.90
CA ALA A 27 9.61 -8.88 11.73
C ALA A 27 10.35 -7.87 12.62
N MET A 28 11.47 -8.27 13.22
CA MET A 28 12.32 -7.37 14.00
C MET A 28 12.90 -6.26 13.12
N GLY A 29 13.38 -6.59 11.92
CA GLY A 29 13.82 -5.60 10.93
C GLY A 29 12.71 -4.64 10.53
N LEU A 30 11.48 -5.12 10.34
CA LEU A 30 10.30 -4.30 10.06
C LEU A 30 10.04 -3.31 11.19
N ILE A 31 9.98 -3.79 12.44
CA ILE A 31 9.74 -2.93 13.61
C ILE A 31 10.83 -1.85 13.71
N GLN A 32 12.10 -2.21 13.48
CA GLN A 32 13.22 -1.26 13.55
C GLN A 32 13.15 -0.11 12.54
N LEU A 33 12.36 -0.21 11.46
CA LEU A 33 12.16 0.90 10.51
C LEU A 33 11.54 2.13 11.18
N HIS A 34 10.83 1.99 12.31
CA HIS A 34 10.30 3.13 13.05
C HIS A 34 11.40 4.12 13.49
N LYS A 35 12.63 3.65 13.70
CA LYS A 35 13.75 4.51 14.14
C LYS A 35 14.09 5.57 13.10
N SER A 36 13.96 5.23 11.81
CA SER A 36 14.29 6.14 10.70
C SER A 36 13.08 6.89 10.16
N TYR A 37 11.88 6.32 10.29
CA TYR A 37 10.68 6.87 9.63
C TYR A 37 9.57 7.30 10.59
N GLY A 38 9.64 6.92 11.87
CA GLY A 38 8.59 7.15 12.85
C GLY A 38 7.46 6.11 12.78
N SER A 39 6.78 5.90 13.91
CA SER A 39 5.71 4.89 14.05
C SER A 39 4.53 5.14 13.11
N GLN A 40 4.09 6.38 12.95
CA GLN A 40 2.94 6.72 12.12
C GLN A 40 3.16 6.34 10.65
N ARG A 41 4.35 6.67 10.12
CA ARG A 41 4.71 6.34 8.74
C ARG A 41 4.86 4.84 8.54
N LEU A 42 5.43 4.14 9.52
CA LEU A 42 5.52 2.69 9.51
C LEU A 42 4.12 2.04 9.44
N ASP A 43 3.18 2.48 10.28
CA ASP A 43 1.80 1.96 10.24
C ASP A 43 1.11 2.22 8.90
N ASN A 44 1.26 3.42 8.35
CA ASN A 44 0.72 3.76 7.02
C ASN A 44 1.34 2.90 5.90
N ALA A 45 2.64 2.63 5.99
CA ALA A 45 3.34 1.78 5.02
C ALA A 45 2.87 0.32 5.11
N CYS A 46 2.69 -0.19 6.34
CA CYS A 46 2.10 -1.50 6.60
C CYS A 46 0.67 -1.59 6.05
N LYS A 47 -0.17 -0.58 6.32
CA LYS A 47 -1.54 -0.49 5.77
C LYS A 47 -1.54 -0.61 4.24
N ARG A 48 -0.68 0.16 3.56
CA ARG A 48 -0.56 0.14 2.10
C ARG A 48 -0.07 -1.22 1.58
N ALA A 49 0.86 -1.86 2.29
CA ALA A 49 1.35 -3.18 1.91
C ALA A 49 0.28 -4.27 2.08
N LEU A 50 -0.52 -4.21 3.15
CA LEU A 50 -1.64 -5.13 3.40
C LEU A 50 -2.73 -5.02 2.34
N GLN A 51 -3.09 -3.80 1.93
CA GLN A 51 -4.07 -3.56 0.87
C GLN A 51 -3.62 -4.11 -0.49
N ALA A 52 -2.31 -4.14 -0.74
CA ALA A 52 -1.72 -4.70 -1.96
C ALA A 52 -1.38 -6.20 -1.84
N ASP A 53 -1.79 -6.85 -0.73
CA ASP A 53 -1.41 -8.21 -0.34
C ASP A 53 0.11 -8.51 -0.47
N ALA A 54 0.93 -7.50 -0.18
CA ALA A 54 2.38 -7.52 -0.37
C ALA A 54 3.12 -7.20 0.94
N ALA A 55 2.67 -7.79 2.05
CA ALA A 55 3.21 -7.58 3.40
C ALA A 55 4.58 -8.24 3.60
N THR A 56 5.62 -7.69 2.97
CA THR A 56 7.01 -8.12 3.14
C THR A 56 7.88 -6.97 3.64
N TYR A 57 8.96 -7.28 4.36
CA TYR A 57 9.94 -6.29 4.81
C TYR A 57 10.43 -5.40 3.66
N GLN A 58 10.81 -6.01 2.52
CA GLN A 58 11.35 -5.27 1.37
C GLN A 58 10.31 -4.32 0.77
N ARG A 59 9.04 -4.76 0.65
CA ARG A 59 7.96 -3.91 0.12
C ARG A 59 7.70 -2.73 1.05
N ILE A 60 7.61 -2.96 2.35
CA ILE A 60 7.35 -1.90 3.34
C ILE A 60 8.51 -0.91 3.39
N LYS A 61 9.76 -1.40 3.38
CA LYS A 61 10.96 -0.56 3.27
C LYS A 61 10.92 0.32 2.01
N ASN A 62 10.55 -0.26 0.87
CA ASN A 62 10.43 0.48 -0.39
C ASN A 62 9.31 1.52 -0.37
N ILE A 63 8.16 1.21 0.25
CA ILE A 63 7.07 2.18 0.45
C ILE A 63 7.57 3.39 1.24
N LEU A 64 8.25 3.16 2.36
CA LEU A 64 8.82 4.22 3.22
C LEU A 64 9.91 5.02 2.52
N LYS A 65 10.83 4.35 1.84
CA LYS A 65 11.93 4.96 1.07
C LYS A 65 11.40 5.92 0.00
N ASN A 66 10.33 5.53 -0.70
CA ASN A 66 9.73 6.32 -1.76
C ASN A 66 8.59 7.23 -1.28
N ASN A 67 8.41 7.39 0.04
CA ASN A 67 7.34 8.20 0.65
C ASN A 67 5.91 7.82 0.21
N LEU A 68 5.68 6.60 -0.27
CA LEU A 68 4.37 6.13 -0.74
C LEU A 68 3.37 5.95 0.43
N ASP A 69 3.87 5.93 1.66
CA ASP A 69 3.08 5.97 2.90
C ASP A 69 2.44 7.35 3.17
N LYS A 70 2.92 8.41 2.51
CA LYS A 70 2.39 9.77 2.61
C LYS A 70 1.38 10.10 1.53
N SER A 71 1.43 9.40 0.40
CA SER A 71 0.45 9.57 -0.67
C SER A 71 -0.91 9.10 -0.17
N SER A 72 -1.94 9.94 -0.34
CA SER A 72 -3.32 9.49 -0.16
C SER A 72 -3.54 8.27 -1.04
N LEU A 73 -3.96 7.16 -0.43
CA LEU A 73 -4.39 5.96 -1.16
C LEU A 73 -5.56 6.28 -2.12
N PHE A 74 -6.22 7.43 -1.91
CA PHE A 74 -7.41 7.91 -2.60
C PHE A 74 -7.15 8.84 -3.79
N TYR A 75 -5.90 9.05 -4.23
CA TYR A 75 -5.69 9.76 -5.51
C TYR A 75 -6.08 8.94 -6.74
N GLN A 76 -6.47 7.67 -6.58
CA GLN A 76 -7.18 6.93 -7.63
C GLN A 76 -8.70 7.23 -7.63
N ASP A 77 -9.31 7.56 -6.49
CA ASP A 77 -10.77 7.77 -6.41
C ASP A 77 -11.24 9.20 -6.73
N LEU A 78 -10.35 10.20 -6.78
CA LEU A 78 -10.76 11.61 -6.99
C LEU A 78 -10.62 12.13 -8.44
N GLU A 79 -10.05 11.34 -9.36
CA GLU A 79 -9.99 11.70 -10.78
C GLU A 79 -10.70 10.69 -11.72
N GLU A 80 -11.33 9.64 -11.20
CA GLU A 80 -11.94 8.60 -12.05
C GLU A 80 -13.37 8.89 -12.56
N ASN A 81 -13.96 10.07 -12.31
CA ASN A 81 -15.29 10.42 -12.86
C ASN A 81 -15.39 11.82 -13.46
N LYS A 82 -14.32 12.34 -14.06
CA LYS A 82 -14.45 13.44 -15.02
C LYS A 82 -13.78 13.02 -16.31
N THR A 83 -14.60 12.63 -17.28
CA THR A 83 -14.15 12.47 -18.66
C THR A 83 -13.47 13.77 -19.10
N HIS A 84 -12.15 13.77 -19.22
CA HIS A 84 -11.38 14.89 -19.78
C HIS A 84 -11.69 15.10 -21.28
N ILE A 85 -12.42 14.16 -21.88
CA ILE A 85 -12.84 14.20 -23.28
C ILE A 85 -13.76 15.41 -23.49
N PRO A 86 -13.36 16.39 -24.32
CA PRO A 86 -14.23 17.50 -24.69
C PRO A 86 -15.45 16.99 -25.46
N LYS A 87 -16.61 17.64 -25.28
CA LYS A 87 -17.79 17.33 -26.08
C LYS A 87 -17.50 17.66 -27.55
N HIS A 88 -17.47 16.63 -28.41
CA HIS A 88 -17.35 16.79 -29.85
C HIS A 88 -18.57 16.23 -30.56
N THR A 89 -18.98 16.88 -31.64
CA THR A 89 -20.15 16.54 -32.48
C THR A 89 -20.02 15.20 -33.22
N ASN A 90 -18.83 14.60 -33.23
CA ASN A 90 -18.53 13.36 -33.95
C ASN A 90 -18.72 12.08 -33.11
N ILE A 91 -19.18 12.17 -31.86
CA ILE A 91 -19.49 10.99 -31.05
C ILE A 91 -20.91 10.50 -31.42
N ARG A 92 -20.98 9.46 -32.24
CA ARG A 92 -22.24 8.79 -32.57
C ARG A 92 -22.64 7.89 -31.39
N GLY A 93 -23.76 8.19 -30.76
CA GLY A 93 -24.29 7.43 -29.62
C GLY A 93 -24.81 6.05 -30.02
N ALA A 94 -25.15 5.23 -29.00
CA ALA A 94 -25.66 3.87 -29.18
C ALA A 94 -26.92 3.78 -30.06
N SER A 95 -27.65 4.89 -30.26
CA SER A 95 -28.78 4.99 -31.19
C SER A 95 -28.39 4.88 -32.67
N ALA A 96 -27.10 4.82 -33.00
CA ALA A 96 -26.61 4.67 -34.37
C ALA A 96 -26.48 3.21 -34.86
N TYR A 97 -26.71 2.23 -33.98
CA TYR A 97 -26.77 0.81 -34.34
C TYR A 97 -28.22 0.34 -34.24
N GLN A 98 -28.79 -0.06 -35.37
CA GLN A 98 -30.09 -0.74 -35.50
C GLN A 98 -29.85 -2.16 -35.97
#